data_AF-A0A948SHP9-F1
#
_entry.id   AF-A0A948SHP9-F1
#
_cell.length_a   1.000
_cell.length_b   1.000
_cell.length_c   1.000
_cell.angle_alpha   90.00
_cell.angle_beta   90.00
_cell.angle_gamma   90.00
#
_symmetry.space_group_name_H-M   'P 1'
#
loop_
_entity.id
_entity.type
_entity.pdbx_description
1 polymer ?
#
loop_
_entity_poly.entity_id
_entity_poly.type
_entity_poly.pdbx_seq_one_letter_code
_entity_poly.pdbx_strand_id
1 'polypeptide(L)'
;MAVYRSKIDPASDSFRRNREEMLELVAEMRDVESRAVERSNSRADRFHERGQLLPRERIAHLLDPGAPVLEIQNIAGYEPGDEGSLPGGGVIAVIGYVSGTRCIIVANDSGIDAGAMTTPGGWKTIRCEDLSLENRMPIIFLVESAGANLLTYRVEMWGLAGRTFYNQAKISAAGIPVITVLHGSGTAGGAYYPGMSDIIIGVKGNGRAFLAGPPLLKAATGEVADAQELGGVEMHSTVSGLVEYVAEDDADALRICREAVARMHWDPGAPPRTGFDEPLYDPDELAGVVPVDPRQPYDAREVIARLADGSDFLDFKPDYGPMTVCAEGSVMGYPVGFIANNGVLDNAGSGKATHFIQRCTMLGTP
;
A
#
# COMPACT_ATOMS: atom_id res chain seq x y z
N MET A 1 15.92 -20.51 -27.65
CA MET A 1 14.86 -19.86 -26.87
C MET A 1 13.79 -20.91 -26.62
N ALA A 2 13.33 -21.01 -25.38
CA ALA A 2 12.29 -21.93 -24.93
C ALA A 2 10.91 -21.25 -25.04
N VAL A 3 10.66 -20.61 -26.17
CA VAL A 3 9.41 -19.86 -26.44
C VAL A 3 8.22 -20.81 -26.32
N TYR A 4 7.31 -20.50 -25.42
CA TYR A 4 6.10 -21.28 -25.23
C TYR A 4 5.12 -21.04 -26.38
N ARG A 5 4.54 -22.13 -26.89
CA ARG A 5 3.48 -22.06 -27.91
C ARG A 5 2.14 -22.27 -27.23
N SER A 6 1.37 -21.19 -27.11
CA SER A 6 0.02 -21.20 -26.57
C SER A 6 -0.86 -22.20 -27.32
N LYS A 7 -1.67 -22.93 -26.55
CA LYS A 7 -2.71 -23.85 -27.05
C LYS A 7 -4.10 -23.22 -26.97
N ILE A 8 -4.18 -21.97 -26.51
CA ILE A 8 -5.42 -21.21 -26.38
C ILE A 8 -5.76 -20.59 -27.73
N ASP A 9 -7.03 -20.74 -28.13
CA ASP A 9 -7.61 -20.03 -29.27
C ASP A 9 -8.51 -18.90 -28.73
N PRO A 10 -8.12 -17.63 -28.85
CA PRO A 10 -8.95 -16.49 -28.42
C PRO A 10 -10.30 -16.39 -29.14
N ALA A 11 -10.48 -17.05 -30.29
CA ALA A 11 -11.74 -17.10 -31.01
C ALA A 11 -12.69 -18.20 -30.52
N SER A 12 -12.22 -19.12 -29.66
CA SER A 12 -13.03 -20.23 -29.15
C SER A 12 -14.17 -19.76 -28.24
N ASP A 13 -15.27 -20.53 -28.24
CA ASP A 13 -16.42 -20.27 -27.37
C ASP A 13 -16.05 -20.35 -25.88
N SER A 14 -15.18 -21.28 -25.50
CA SER A 14 -14.70 -21.42 -24.12
C SER A 14 -13.92 -20.20 -23.65
N PHE A 15 -13.04 -19.66 -24.50
CA PHE A 15 -12.26 -18.47 -24.16
C PHE A 15 -13.18 -17.26 -23.99
N ARG A 16 -14.12 -17.05 -24.94
CA ARG A 16 -15.06 -15.94 -24.90
C ARG A 16 -15.93 -15.96 -23.64
N ARG A 17 -16.44 -17.14 -23.27
CA ARG A 17 -17.22 -17.31 -22.03
C ARG A 17 -16.39 -17.02 -20.79
N ASN A 18 -15.19 -17.61 -20.67
CA ASN A 18 -14.31 -17.34 -19.53
C ASN A 18 -14.00 -15.85 -19.41
N ARG A 19 -13.71 -15.19 -20.54
CA ARG A 19 -13.40 -13.76 -20.58
C ARG A 19 -14.58 -12.90 -20.14
N GLU A 20 -15.79 -13.22 -20.60
CA GLU A 20 -17.01 -12.52 -20.19
C GLU A 20 -17.22 -12.63 -18.68
N GLU A 21 -17.25 -13.86 -18.15
CA GLU A 21 -17.45 -14.13 -16.72
C GLU A 21 -16.34 -13.50 -15.85
N MET A 22 -15.07 -13.58 -16.27
CA MET A 22 -13.96 -12.98 -15.53
C MET A 22 -14.05 -11.45 -15.52
N LEU A 23 -14.47 -10.82 -16.62
CA LEU A 23 -14.62 -9.37 -16.68
C LEU A 23 -15.79 -8.87 -15.83
N GLU A 24 -16.84 -9.67 -15.65
CA GLU A 24 -17.90 -9.38 -14.66
C GLU A 24 -17.34 -9.34 -13.23
N LEU A 25 -16.49 -10.32 -12.86
CA LEU A 25 -15.82 -10.34 -11.55
C LEU A 25 -14.84 -9.18 -11.38
N VAL A 26 -14.10 -8.80 -12.43
CA VAL A 26 -13.24 -7.62 -12.40
C VAL A 26 -14.07 -6.35 -12.21
N ALA A 27 -15.23 -6.23 -12.86
CA ALA A 27 -16.14 -5.11 -12.67
C ALA A 27 -16.67 -5.04 -11.24
N GLU A 28 -17.10 -6.18 -10.66
CA GLU A 28 -17.52 -6.25 -9.26
C GLU A 28 -16.39 -5.81 -8.30
N MET A 29 -15.16 -6.26 -8.54
CA MET A 29 -14.00 -5.80 -7.78
C MET A 29 -13.81 -4.28 -7.89
N ARG A 30 -13.94 -3.69 -9.09
CA ARG A 30 -13.83 -2.23 -9.30
C ARG A 30 -14.92 -1.46 -8.57
N ASP A 31 -16.15 -1.97 -8.51
CA ASP A 31 -17.23 -1.37 -7.73
C ASP A 31 -16.93 -1.40 -6.22
N VAL A 32 -16.32 -2.48 -5.72
CA VAL A 32 -15.88 -2.55 -4.32
C VAL A 32 -14.77 -1.53 -4.03
N GLU A 33 -13.82 -1.37 -4.95
CA GLU A 33 -12.75 -0.37 -4.84
C GLU A 33 -13.28 1.08 -4.83
N SER A 34 -14.30 1.40 -5.64
CA SER A 34 -14.82 2.76 -5.78
C SER A 34 -15.44 3.29 -4.48
N ARG A 35 -15.98 2.41 -3.63
CA ARG A 35 -16.64 2.77 -2.37
C ARG A 35 -15.80 3.66 -1.47
N ALA A 36 -14.49 3.41 -1.37
CA ALA A 36 -13.59 4.21 -0.54
C ALA A 36 -13.42 5.62 -1.11
N VAL A 37 -13.26 5.72 -2.43
CA VAL A 37 -13.13 6.98 -3.16
C VAL A 37 -14.42 7.80 -3.00
N GLU A 38 -15.57 7.20 -3.27
CA GLU A 38 -16.88 7.87 -3.19
C GLU A 38 -17.18 8.34 -1.77
N ARG A 39 -16.93 7.49 -0.77
CA ARG A 39 -17.18 7.85 0.63
C ARG A 39 -16.30 9.01 1.09
N SER A 40 -15.00 8.98 0.78
CA SER A 40 -14.08 10.07 1.12
C SER A 40 -14.47 11.37 0.40
N ASN A 41 -14.72 11.29 -0.92
CA ASN A 41 -15.07 12.45 -1.75
C ASN A 41 -16.42 13.08 -1.40
N SER A 42 -17.34 12.34 -0.75
CA SER A 42 -18.58 12.92 -0.22
C SER A 42 -18.36 14.03 0.82
N ARG A 43 -17.13 14.20 1.32
CA ARG A 43 -16.72 15.26 2.23
C ARG A 43 -15.93 16.39 1.57
N ALA A 44 -15.70 16.36 0.24
CA ALA A 44 -14.87 17.33 -0.49
C ALA A 44 -15.21 18.78 -0.15
N ASP A 45 -16.47 19.18 -0.30
CA ASP A 45 -16.92 20.56 -0.05
C ASP A 45 -16.52 21.04 1.36
N ARG A 46 -16.66 20.18 2.37
CA ARG A 46 -16.31 20.52 3.76
C ARG A 46 -14.81 20.71 3.96
N PHE A 47 -13.98 19.95 3.24
CA PHE A 47 -12.52 20.13 3.28
C PHE A 47 -12.13 21.43 2.59
N HIS A 48 -12.66 21.67 1.39
CA HIS A 48 -12.36 22.85 0.60
C HIS A 48 -12.86 24.15 1.26
N GLU A 49 -14.02 24.14 1.93
CA GLU A 49 -14.51 25.24 2.77
C GLU A 49 -13.54 25.63 3.90
N ARG A 50 -12.73 24.67 4.36
CA ARG A 50 -11.70 24.87 5.40
C ARG A 50 -10.32 25.18 4.82
N GLY A 51 -10.19 25.25 3.49
CA GLY A 51 -8.91 25.38 2.81
C GLY A 51 -8.02 24.14 2.92
N GLN A 52 -8.59 22.96 3.17
CA GLN A 52 -7.88 21.68 3.29
C GLN A 52 -8.01 20.88 2.00
N LEU A 53 -6.98 20.09 1.69
CA LEU A 53 -7.03 19.06 0.65
C LEU A 53 -7.62 17.76 1.23
N LEU A 54 -8.37 17.02 0.42
CA LEU A 54 -8.76 15.66 0.74
C LEU A 54 -7.52 14.74 0.83
N PRO A 55 -7.59 13.63 1.59
CA PRO A 55 -6.50 12.66 1.67
C PRO A 55 -5.96 12.17 0.32
N ARG A 56 -6.84 11.89 -0.66
CA ARG A 56 -6.44 11.48 -2.02
C ARG A 56 -5.82 12.63 -2.83
N GLU A 57 -6.30 13.86 -2.63
CA GLU A 57 -5.68 15.05 -3.23
C GLU A 57 -4.26 15.25 -2.68
N ARG A 58 -4.07 15.07 -1.36
CA ARG A 58 -2.74 15.16 -0.74
C ARG A 58 -1.76 14.14 -1.32
N ILE A 59 -2.18 12.88 -1.47
CA ILE A 59 -1.37 11.84 -2.12
C ILE A 59 -1.03 12.24 -3.56
N ALA A 60 -2.01 12.69 -4.34
CA ALA A 60 -1.79 13.10 -5.73
C ALA A 60 -0.82 14.27 -5.85
N HIS A 61 -0.90 15.26 -4.95
CA HIS A 61 0.03 16.39 -4.89
C HIS A 61 1.45 16.00 -4.43
N LEU A 62 1.57 14.95 -3.61
CA LEU A 62 2.86 14.45 -3.13
C LEU A 62 3.62 13.67 -4.20
N LEU A 63 2.91 12.90 -5.02
CA LEU A 63 3.47 12.02 -6.04
C LEU A 63 4.08 12.79 -7.22
N ASP A 64 5.10 12.19 -7.84
CA ASP A 64 5.69 12.71 -9.07
C ASP A 64 4.70 12.58 -10.25
N PRO A 65 4.46 13.65 -11.03
CA PRO A 65 3.54 13.61 -12.16
C PRO A 65 3.91 12.54 -13.19
N GLY A 66 2.96 11.69 -13.54
CA GLY A 66 3.12 10.63 -14.55
C GLY A 66 3.90 9.39 -14.07
N ALA A 67 4.38 9.37 -12.83
CA ALA A 67 5.02 8.19 -12.26
C ALA A 67 3.98 7.10 -11.90
N PRO A 68 4.36 5.80 -11.96
CA PRO A 68 3.45 4.71 -11.60
C PRO A 68 3.14 4.71 -10.10
N VAL A 69 1.93 4.29 -9.77
CA VAL A 69 1.42 4.21 -8.39
C VAL A 69 0.81 2.83 -8.18
N LEU A 70 1.15 2.19 -7.06
CA LEU A 70 0.59 0.91 -6.65
C LEU A 70 -0.18 1.09 -5.34
N GLU A 71 -1.51 0.97 -5.37
CA GLU A 71 -2.32 1.00 -4.15
C GLU A 71 -2.19 -0.31 -3.36
N ILE A 72 -2.03 -0.20 -2.04
CA ILE A 72 -1.87 -1.34 -1.14
C ILE A 72 -3.22 -1.60 -0.47
N GLN A 73 -3.73 -2.84 -0.54
CA GLN A 73 -4.94 -3.29 0.16
C GLN A 73 -6.12 -2.29 0.02
N ASN A 74 -6.44 -1.92 -1.22
CA ASN A 74 -7.48 -0.95 -1.56
C ASN A 74 -8.90 -1.37 -1.14
N ILE A 75 -9.16 -2.67 -0.99
CA ILE A 75 -10.41 -3.24 -0.46
C ILE A 75 -10.36 -3.62 1.03
N ALA A 76 -9.37 -3.13 1.79
CA ALA A 76 -9.29 -3.41 3.23
C ALA A 76 -10.59 -3.02 3.95
N GLY A 77 -11.04 -3.85 4.90
CA GLY A 77 -12.30 -3.64 5.63
C GLY A 77 -13.57 -3.98 4.85
N TYR A 78 -13.44 -4.51 3.62
CA TYR A 78 -14.58 -5.01 2.87
C TYR A 78 -15.14 -6.31 3.45
N GLU A 79 -16.38 -6.24 3.93
CA GLU A 79 -17.20 -7.39 4.29
C GLU A 79 -18.43 -7.47 3.35
N PRO A 80 -18.57 -8.54 2.53
CA PRO A 80 -19.71 -8.70 1.63
C PRO A 80 -21.04 -8.80 2.38
N GLY A 81 -22.04 -8.02 1.97
CA GLY A 81 -23.39 -8.05 2.54
C GLY A 81 -23.54 -7.35 3.90
N ASP A 82 -22.50 -6.70 4.42
CA ASP A 82 -22.55 -5.92 5.66
C ASP A 82 -22.71 -4.41 5.36
N GLU A 83 -23.74 -3.77 5.94
CA GLU A 83 -23.92 -2.32 5.88
C GLU A 83 -22.85 -1.55 6.68
N GLY A 84 -22.20 -2.21 7.64
CA GLY A 84 -21.08 -1.69 8.46
C GLY A 84 -19.70 -1.81 7.80
N SER A 85 -19.63 -2.38 6.59
CA SER A 85 -18.41 -2.62 5.81
C SER A 85 -17.61 -1.32 5.61
N LEU A 86 -16.38 -1.28 6.13
CA LEU A 86 -15.56 -0.07 6.20
C LEU A 86 -14.68 0.06 4.94
N PRO A 87 -14.98 1.00 4.02
CA PRO A 87 -14.28 1.03 2.75
C PRO A 87 -12.83 1.52 2.92
N GLY A 88 -11.89 0.77 2.34
CA GLY A 88 -10.45 1.06 2.37
C GLY A 88 -9.79 0.96 3.76
N GLY A 89 -10.53 0.55 4.80
CA GLY A 89 -10.03 0.48 6.18
C GLY A 89 -9.87 1.85 6.85
N GLY A 90 -10.35 2.94 6.25
CA GLY A 90 -10.12 4.32 6.73
C GLY A 90 -8.67 4.80 6.54
N VAL A 91 -7.88 4.11 5.71
CA VAL A 91 -6.48 4.43 5.43
C VAL A 91 -6.22 4.24 3.93
N ILE A 92 -5.60 5.22 3.30
CA ILE A 92 -5.11 5.09 1.93
C ILE A 92 -3.61 4.82 2.00
N ALA A 93 -3.14 3.81 1.28
CA ALA A 93 -1.73 3.46 1.23
C ALA A 93 -1.29 3.18 -0.19
N VAL A 94 -0.18 3.77 -0.61
CA VAL A 94 0.37 3.60 -1.96
C VAL A 94 1.89 3.46 -1.93
N ILE A 95 2.44 2.73 -2.89
CA ILE A 95 3.85 2.87 -3.31
C ILE A 95 3.86 3.78 -4.53
N GLY A 96 4.69 4.82 -4.49
CA GLY A 96 4.86 5.74 -5.62
C GLY A 96 6.15 6.51 -5.52
N TYR A 97 6.37 7.42 -6.47
CA TYR A 97 7.58 8.23 -6.53
C TYR A 97 7.35 9.63 -5.95
N VAL A 98 8.28 10.07 -5.11
CA VAL A 98 8.33 11.42 -4.53
C VAL A 98 9.72 11.96 -4.77
N SER A 99 9.85 12.96 -5.63
CA SER A 99 11.15 13.55 -6.01
C SER A 99 12.15 12.49 -6.51
N GLY A 100 11.69 11.56 -7.34
CA GLY A 100 12.48 10.44 -7.89
C GLY A 100 12.71 9.28 -6.93
N THR A 101 12.27 9.37 -5.67
CA THR A 101 12.46 8.32 -4.66
C THR A 101 11.19 7.48 -4.53
N ARG A 102 11.31 6.16 -4.59
CA ARG A 102 10.18 5.25 -4.34
C ARG A 102 9.88 5.19 -2.85
N CYS A 103 8.72 5.71 -2.47
CA CYS A 103 8.26 5.83 -1.10
C CYS A 103 6.96 5.03 -0.89
N ILE A 104 6.76 4.59 0.35
CA ILE A 104 5.44 4.19 0.83
C ILE A 104 4.76 5.42 1.42
N ILE A 105 3.54 5.73 0.99
CA ILE A 105 2.74 6.84 1.51
C ILE A 105 1.52 6.23 2.20
N VAL A 106 1.29 6.59 3.45
CA VAL A 106 0.15 6.16 4.26
C VAL A 106 -0.60 7.39 4.74
N ALA A 107 -1.84 7.58 4.30
CA ALA A 107 -2.69 8.68 4.70
C ALA A 107 -3.87 8.19 5.52
N ASN A 108 -4.16 8.86 6.64
CA ASN A 108 -5.45 8.69 7.30
C ASN A 108 -6.54 9.23 6.37
N ASP A 109 -7.58 8.45 6.11
CA ASP A 109 -8.69 8.93 5.29
C ASP A 109 -9.64 9.75 6.16
N SER A 110 -9.32 11.04 6.38
CA SER A 110 -10.13 11.96 7.16
C SER A 110 -11.52 12.27 6.56
N GLY A 111 -11.76 11.90 5.30
CA GLY A 111 -13.09 11.89 4.68
C GLY A 111 -14.00 10.78 5.20
N ILE A 112 -13.42 9.73 5.80
CA ILE A 112 -14.11 8.57 6.36
C ILE A 112 -13.93 8.59 7.89
N ASP A 113 -15.02 8.78 8.62
CA ASP A 113 -15.04 8.78 10.09
C ASP A 113 -13.95 9.67 10.75
N ALA A 114 -13.63 10.80 10.10
CA ALA A 114 -12.59 11.73 10.53
C ALA A 114 -11.20 11.06 10.72
N GLY A 115 -10.90 10.02 9.94
CA GLY A 115 -9.61 9.35 9.94
C GLY A 115 -9.38 8.52 11.20
N ALA A 116 -10.46 8.15 11.89
CA ALA A 116 -10.38 7.36 13.11
C ALA A 116 -9.67 6.03 12.82
N MET A 117 -8.79 5.62 13.74
CA MET A 117 -8.09 4.34 13.62
C MET A 117 -9.08 3.18 13.74
N THR A 118 -9.00 2.24 12.80
CA THR A 118 -9.82 1.03 12.75
C THR A 118 -8.92 -0.21 12.73
N THR A 119 -9.46 -1.37 13.08
CA THR A 119 -8.72 -2.65 13.02
C THR A 119 -8.13 -2.95 11.63
N PRO A 120 -8.91 -2.93 10.52
CA PRO A 120 -8.34 -3.16 9.19
C PRO A 120 -7.33 -2.07 8.79
N GLY A 121 -7.59 -0.80 9.14
CA GLY A 121 -6.65 0.30 8.90
C GLY A 121 -5.32 0.12 9.63
N GLY A 122 -5.34 -0.31 10.89
CA GLY A 122 -4.13 -0.56 11.66
C GLY A 122 -3.29 -1.73 11.12
N TRP A 123 -3.92 -2.84 10.71
CA TRP A 123 -3.21 -3.94 10.03
C TRP A 123 -2.64 -3.51 8.68
N LYS A 124 -3.37 -2.68 7.94
CA LYS A 124 -2.91 -2.11 6.68
C LYS A 124 -1.67 -1.22 6.88
N THR A 125 -1.68 -0.35 7.90
CA THR A 125 -0.51 0.45 8.26
C THR A 125 0.69 -0.41 8.65
N ILE A 126 0.50 -1.44 9.47
CA ILE A 126 1.58 -2.37 9.84
C ILE A 126 2.14 -3.10 8.62
N ARG A 127 1.29 -3.52 7.67
CA ARG A 127 1.78 -4.13 6.44
C ARG A 127 2.62 -3.16 5.61
N CYS A 128 2.26 -1.89 5.58
CA CYS A 128 3.05 -0.84 4.92
C CYS A 128 4.41 -0.65 5.59
N GLU A 129 4.48 -0.69 6.91
CA GLU A 129 5.73 -0.63 7.68
C GLU A 129 6.61 -1.86 7.46
N ASP A 130 6.02 -3.06 7.43
CA ASP A 130 6.74 -4.30 7.10
C ASP A 130 7.31 -4.21 5.67
N LEU A 131 6.53 -3.74 4.70
CA LEU A 131 7.01 -3.49 3.33
C LEU A 131 8.14 -2.46 3.27
N SER A 132 8.08 -1.41 4.09
CA SER A 132 9.14 -0.40 4.21
C SER A 132 10.45 -1.05 4.67
N LEU A 133 10.40 -1.88 5.73
CA LEU A 133 11.56 -2.62 6.23
C LEU A 133 12.10 -3.63 5.23
N GLU A 134 11.22 -4.48 4.68
CA GLU A 134 11.56 -5.57 3.76
C GLU A 134 12.23 -5.05 2.48
N ASN A 135 11.78 -3.89 1.97
CA ASN A 135 12.21 -3.35 0.68
C ASN A 135 13.07 -2.09 0.80
N ARG A 136 13.42 -1.67 2.02
CA ARG A 136 14.16 -0.44 2.31
C ARG A 136 13.57 0.77 1.61
N MET A 137 12.27 1.02 1.80
CA MET A 137 11.58 2.17 1.22
C MET A 137 11.26 3.22 2.27
N PRO A 138 11.62 4.51 2.08
CA PRO A 138 11.17 5.59 2.94
C PRO A 138 9.65 5.57 3.09
N ILE A 139 9.16 5.86 4.30
CA ILE A 139 7.73 5.85 4.60
C ILE A 139 7.26 7.23 5.02
N ILE A 140 6.13 7.68 4.45
CA ILE A 140 5.54 8.99 4.64
C ILE A 140 4.14 8.83 5.21
N PHE A 141 3.92 9.34 6.41
CA PHE A 141 2.61 9.38 7.06
C PHE A 141 1.96 10.74 6.84
N LEU A 142 0.78 10.77 6.20
CA LEU A 142 -0.07 11.96 6.10
C LEU A 142 -1.14 11.87 7.19
N VAL A 143 -0.89 12.57 8.28
CA VAL A 143 -1.61 12.41 9.55
C VAL A 143 -2.73 13.43 9.69
N GLU A 144 -3.94 12.92 9.76
CA GLU A 144 -5.14 13.65 10.19
C GLU A 144 -6.14 12.64 10.75
N SER A 145 -6.09 12.42 12.05
CA SER A 145 -6.86 11.38 12.72
C SER A 145 -7.53 11.89 13.99
N ALA A 146 -8.82 11.58 14.15
CA ALA A 146 -9.55 11.78 15.40
C ALA A 146 -9.07 10.88 16.57
N GLY A 147 -8.14 9.96 16.33
CA GLY A 147 -7.71 8.92 17.27
C GLY A 147 -8.50 7.62 17.07
N ALA A 148 -8.55 6.77 18.10
CA ALA A 148 -9.34 5.54 18.03
C ALA A 148 -10.85 5.85 18.17
N ASN A 149 -11.69 5.16 17.40
CA ASN A 149 -13.14 5.23 17.63
C ASN A 149 -13.49 4.48 18.92
N LEU A 150 -13.76 5.21 20.00
CA LEU A 150 -14.02 4.64 21.33
C LEU A 150 -15.31 3.81 21.40
N LEU A 151 -16.27 4.00 20.48
CA LEU A 151 -17.50 3.22 20.43
C LEU A 151 -17.28 1.79 19.94
N THR A 152 -16.28 1.61 19.07
CA THR A 152 -15.90 0.31 18.50
C THR A 152 -14.56 -0.18 19.06
N TYR A 153 -14.05 0.50 20.10
CA TYR A 153 -12.74 0.24 20.66
C TYR A 153 -12.63 -1.15 21.31
N ARG A 154 -11.53 -1.84 21.02
CA ARG A 154 -11.15 -3.10 21.67
C ARG A 154 -9.71 -3.03 22.15
N VAL A 155 -9.38 -3.78 23.21
CA VAL A 155 -8.04 -3.77 23.83
C VAL A 155 -6.96 -4.19 22.82
N GLU A 156 -7.29 -5.04 21.87
CA GLU A 156 -6.39 -5.47 20.80
C GLU A 156 -5.94 -4.30 19.91
N MET A 157 -6.80 -3.28 19.71
CA MET A 157 -6.42 -2.08 18.95
C MET A 157 -5.36 -1.25 19.66
N TRP A 158 -5.24 -1.34 20.99
CA TRP A 158 -4.15 -0.71 21.73
C TRP A 158 -2.80 -1.36 21.39
N GLY A 159 -2.75 -2.69 21.39
CA GLY A 159 -1.56 -3.45 21.01
C GLY A 159 -1.17 -3.21 19.55
N LEU A 160 -2.18 -3.12 18.67
CA LEU A 160 -2.01 -2.78 17.26
C LEU A 160 -1.39 -1.39 17.09
N ALA A 161 -1.92 -0.37 17.76
CA ALA A 161 -1.35 0.98 17.73
C ALA A 161 0.08 1.02 18.26
N GLY A 162 0.36 0.33 19.36
CA GLY A 162 1.72 0.23 19.90
C GLY A 162 2.70 -0.43 18.93
N ARG A 163 2.25 -1.39 18.12
CA ARG A 163 3.07 -2.04 17.09
C ARG A 163 3.49 -1.07 16.00
N THR A 164 2.63 -0.14 15.59
CA THR A 164 2.95 0.92 14.62
C THR A 164 4.16 1.74 15.10
N PHE A 165 4.15 2.22 16.35
CA PHE A 165 5.28 3.01 16.88
C PHE A 165 6.56 2.18 17.06
N TYR A 166 6.42 0.91 17.48
CA TYR A 166 7.55 -0.03 17.51
C TYR A 166 8.18 -0.21 16.12
N ASN A 167 7.36 -0.34 15.09
CA ASN A 167 7.82 -0.50 13.72
C ASN A 167 8.49 0.77 13.20
N GLN A 168 7.94 1.97 13.43
CA GLN A 168 8.57 3.24 13.09
C GLN A 168 9.98 3.36 13.69
N ALA A 169 10.13 3.04 14.99
CA ALA A 169 11.44 3.00 15.63
C ALA A 169 12.41 2.04 14.94
N LYS A 170 11.94 0.87 14.49
CA LYS A 170 12.74 -0.10 13.76
C LYS A 170 13.12 0.36 12.35
N ILE A 171 12.21 1.04 11.66
CA ILE A 171 12.43 1.59 10.31
C ILE A 171 13.52 2.66 10.40
N SER A 172 13.37 3.63 11.30
CA SER A 172 14.38 4.65 11.58
C SER A 172 15.73 4.02 11.98
N ALA A 173 15.73 3.04 12.90
CA ALA A 173 16.95 2.35 13.32
C ALA A 173 17.64 1.55 12.19
N ALA A 174 16.90 1.14 11.15
CA ALA A 174 17.46 0.50 9.95
C ALA A 174 18.04 1.50 8.93
N GLY A 175 18.03 2.80 9.28
CA GLY A 175 18.45 3.92 8.44
C GLY A 175 17.48 4.22 7.31
N ILE A 176 16.20 3.86 7.47
CA ILE A 176 15.14 4.13 6.49
C ILE A 176 14.35 5.35 7.00
N PRO A 177 14.23 6.44 6.23
CA PRO A 177 13.55 7.65 6.69
C PRO A 177 12.07 7.41 6.98
N VAL A 178 11.64 7.84 8.17
CA VAL A 178 10.25 7.95 8.59
C VAL A 178 9.86 9.43 8.58
N ILE A 179 8.88 9.79 7.75
CA ILE A 179 8.42 11.17 7.59
C ILE A 179 6.97 11.27 8.04
N THR A 180 6.64 12.30 8.82
CA THR A 180 5.24 12.63 9.15
C THR A 180 4.89 14.04 8.69
N VAL A 181 3.74 14.16 8.02
CA VAL A 181 3.10 15.44 7.72
C VAL A 181 1.81 15.54 8.54
N LEU A 182 1.79 16.45 9.53
CA LEU A 182 0.64 16.75 10.37
C LEU A 182 -0.28 17.73 9.63
N HIS A 183 -1.20 17.18 8.84
CA HIS A 183 -2.24 17.95 8.18
C HIS A 183 -3.30 18.42 9.17
N GLY A 184 -3.65 17.60 10.16
CA GLY A 184 -4.63 17.95 11.18
C GLY A 184 -4.32 17.36 12.55
N SER A 185 -5.33 16.86 13.24
CA SER A 185 -5.17 16.33 14.60
C SER A 185 -4.37 15.03 14.63
N GLY A 186 -3.43 14.93 15.57
CA GLY A 186 -2.73 13.71 15.99
C GLY A 186 -2.89 13.52 17.49
N THR A 187 -4.05 13.02 17.91
CA THR A 187 -4.42 12.92 19.35
C THR A 187 -4.06 11.57 19.94
N ALA A 188 -3.60 11.56 21.20
CA ALA A 188 -3.26 10.37 21.98
C ALA A 188 -2.24 9.48 21.25
N GLY A 189 -2.66 8.31 20.78
CA GLY A 189 -1.80 7.46 19.94
C GLY A 189 -1.32 8.18 18.68
N GLY A 190 -2.16 9.02 18.08
CA GLY A 190 -1.81 9.80 16.89
C GLY A 190 -0.61 10.74 17.08
N ALA A 191 -0.35 11.18 18.32
CA ALA A 191 0.78 12.06 18.63
C ALA A 191 2.14 11.36 18.53
N TYR A 192 2.18 10.02 18.53
CA TYR A 192 3.42 9.27 18.37
C TYR A 192 3.86 9.14 16.92
N TYR A 193 3.00 9.36 15.91
CA TYR A 193 3.46 9.43 14.52
C TYR A 193 4.55 10.50 14.34
N PRO A 194 4.31 11.78 14.68
CA PRO A 194 5.39 12.78 14.63
C PRO A 194 6.47 12.48 15.67
N GLY A 195 6.10 12.02 16.87
CA GLY A 195 7.07 11.75 17.95
C GLY A 195 8.07 10.62 17.68
N MET A 196 7.81 9.77 16.67
CA MET A 196 8.65 8.64 16.28
C MET A 196 9.17 8.75 14.84
N SER A 197 8.96 9.90 14.19
CA SER A 197 9.46 10.19 12.84
C SER A 197 10.81 10.89 12.87
N ASP A 198 11.57 10.76 11.78
CA ASP A 198 12.85 11.45 11.60
C ASP A 198 12.66 12.88 11.04
N ILE A 199 11.57 13.12 10.32
CA ILE A 199 11.21 14.41 9.75
C ILE A 199 9.73 14.69 9.99
N ILE A 200 9.44 15.82 10.64
CA ILE A 200 8.10 16.26 10.97
C ILE A 200 7.82 17.60 10.29
N ILE A 201 6.74 17.62 9.52
CA ILE A 201 6.20 18.80 8.84
C ILE A 201 4.81 19.04 9.41
N GLY A 202 4.52 20.26 9.85
CA GLY A 202 3.21 20.62 10.41
C GLY A 202 2.53 21.74 9.64
N VAL A 203 1.23 21.57 9.35
CA VAL A 203 0.40 22.63 8.76
C VAL A 203 -0.03 23.61 9.84
N LYS A 204 0.37 24.88 9.71
CA LYS A 204 0.04 25.95 10.64
C LYS A 204 -1.48 26.10 10.82
N GLY A 205 -1.91 26.33 12.05
CA GLY A 205 -3.33 26.51 12.39
C GLY A 205 -4.18 25.24 12.34
N ASN A 206 -3.80 24.20 11.59
CA ASN A 206 -4.58 22.97 11.48
C ASN A 206 -3.92 21.76 12.15
N GLY A 207 -2.63 21.54 11.91
CA GLY A 207 -1.84 20.45 12.46
C GLY A 207 -1.72 20.55 13.98
N ARG A 208 -1.88 19.42 14.68
CA ARG A 208 -1.81 19.37 16.16
C ARG A 208 -1.31 18.02 16.62
N ALA A 209 -0.53 17.98 17.70
CA ALA A 209 -0.18 16.74 18.38
C ALA A 209 -0.32 16.90 19.90
N PHE A 210 -1.00 15.98 20.56
CA PHE A 210 -1.06 15.97 22.03
C PHE A 210 -1.48 14.60 22.54
N LEU A 211 -0.91 14.17 23.67
CA LEU A 211 -1.28 12.91 24.32
C LEU A 211 -2.71 12.95 24.87
N ALA A 212 -3.15 14.13 25.34
CA ALA A 212 -4.50 14.38 25.79
C ALA A 212 -4.97 15.72 25.22
N GLY A 213 -6.03 15.70 24.41
CA GLY A 213 -6.61 16.93 23.86
C GLY A 213 -7.37 17.74 24.92
N PRO A 214 -7.79 18.97 24.59
CA PRO A 214 -8.47 19.84 25.54
C PRO A 214 -9.67 19.21 26.27
N PRO A 215 -10.55 18.41 25.61
CA PRO A 215 -11.64 17.74 26.32
C PRO A 215 -11.16 16.76 27.39
N LEU A 216 -10.09 16.00 27.11
CA LEU A 216 -9.53 15.03 28.03
C LEU A 216 -8.74 15.71 29.16
N LEU A 217 -7.97 16.74 28.84
CA LEU A 217 -7.26 17.56 29.83
C LEU A 217 -8.24 18.16 30.85
N LYS A 218 -9.32 18.77 30.37
CA LYS A 218 -10.38 19.33 31.22
C LYS A 218 -11.05 18.27 32.08
N ALA A 219 -11.37 17.11 31.51
CA ALA A 219 -11.99 16.02 32.24
C ALA A 219 -11.07 15.45 33.34
N ALA A 220 -9.76 15.37 33.09
CA ALA A 220 -8.80 14.79 34.03
C ALA A 220 -8.35 15.76 35.13
N THR A 221 -8.21 17.05 34.82
CA THR A 221 -7.55 18.03 35.70
C THR A 221 -8.40 19.26 36.04
N GLY A 222 -9.48 19.51 35.29
CA GLY A 222 -10.25 20.75 35.35
C GLY A 222 -9.65 21.92 34.56
N GLU A 223 -8.42 21.78 34.04
CA GLU A 223 -7.76 22.81 33.25
C GLU A 223 -8.46 23.03 31.90
N VAL A 224 -8.61 24.29 31.49
CA VAL A 224 -9.15 24.67 30.19
C VAL A 224 -8.02 25.27 29.37
N ALA A 225 -7.63 24.60 28.30
CA ALA A 225 -6.58 25.04 27.38
C ALA A 225 -7.12 25.12 25.95
N ASP A 226 -6.62 26.07 25.18
CA ASP A 226 -6.86 26.10 23.74
C ASP A 226 -6.07 24.98 23.02
N ALA A 227 -6.62 24.43 21.93
CA ALA A 227 -5.98 23.33 21.22
C ALA A 227 -4.65 23.73 20.55
N GLN A 228 -4.52 24.98 20.10
CA GLN A 228 -3.28 25.48 19.48
C GLN A 228 -2.22 25.76 20.54
N GLU A 229 -2.62 26.33 21.68
CA GLU A 229 -1.71 26.54 22.81
C GLU A 229 -1.20 25.22 23.40
N LEU A 230 -2.08 24.20 23.46
CA LEU A 230 -1.74 22.90 24.05
C LEU A 230 -0.85 22.02 23.15
N GLY A 231 -1.02 22.09 21.84
CA GLY A 231 -0.34 21.17 20.92
C GLY A 231 -0.41 21.55 19.45
N GLY A 232 -0.58 22.84 19.13
CA GLY A 232 -0.52 23.32 17.75
C GLY A 232 0.90 23.29 17.19
N VAL A 233 1.02 23.34 15.86
CA VAL A 233 2.32 23.37 15.15
C VAL A 233 3.23 24.50 15.64
N GLU A 234 2.69 25.70 15.90
CA GLU A 234 3.50 26.84 16.34
C GLU A 234 4.13 26.59 17.71
N MET A 235 3.38 26.02 18.66
CA MET A 235 3.93 25.61 19.95
C MET A 235 5.00 24.53 19.76
N HIS A 236 4.74 23.52 18.94
CA HIS A 236 5.69 22.44 18.71
C HIS A 236 6.98 22.87 18.00
N SER A 237 6.92 23.86 17.12
CA SER A 237 8.08 24.38 16.39
C SER A 237 8.93 25.36 17.19
N THR A 238 8.35 26.03 18.20
CA THR A 238 9.05 27.10 18.95
C THR A 238 9.34 26.75 20.41
N VAL A 239 8.59 25.82 21.01
CA VAL A 239 8.69 25.47 22.43
C VAL A 239 9.14 24.03 22.62
N SER A 240 8.38 23.05 22.10
CA SER A 240 8.69 21.64 22.38
C SER A 240 9.78 21.06 21.48
N GLY A 241 9.97 21.63 20.27
CA GLY A 241 10.88 21.11 19.25
C GLY A 241 10.40 19.83 18.56
N LEU A 242 9.08 19.54 18.53
CA LEU A 242 8.53 18.34 17.89
C LEU A 242 8.37 18.49 16.37
N VAL A 243 8.23 19.73 15.88
CA VAL A 243 8.02 20.01 14.45
C VAL A 243 9.22 20.77 13.91
N GLU A 244 9.89 20.23 12.89
CA GLU A 244 11.03 20.89 12.25
C GLU A 244 10.60 21.92 11.21
N TYR A 245 9.56 21.61 10.42
CA TYR A 245 9.11 22.45 9.33
C TYR A 245 7.65 22.88 9.52
N VAL A 246 7.41 24.18 9.53
CA VAL A 246 6.07 24.77 9.56
C VAL A 246 5.66 25.12 8.15
N ALA A 247 4.53 24.58 7.71
CA ALA A 247 3.91 24.85 6.43
C ALA A 247 2.70 25.78 6.58
N GLU A 248 2.44 26.62 5.59
CA GLU A 248 1.29 27.55 5.65
C GLU A 248 -0.05 26.86 5.39
N ASP A 249 -0.08 25.84 4.52
CA ASP A 249 -1.26 25.05 4.17
C ASP A 249 -0.88 23.62 3.74
N ASP A 250 -1.88 22.82 3.36
CA ASP A 250 -1.68 21.43 2.92
C ASP A 250 -0.76 21.34 1.69
N ALA A 251 -0.86 22.26 0.73
CA ALA A 251 -0.05 22.21 -0.49
C ALA A 251 1.41 22.56 -0.21
N ASP A 252 1.66 23.56 0.65
CA ASP A 252 3.00 23.92 1.10
C ASP A 252 3.64 22.79 1.93
N ALA A 253 2.87 22.10 2.76
CA ALA A 253 3.38 20.96 3.52
C ALA A 253 3.87 19.83 2.62
N LEU A 254 3.13 19.52 1.55
CA LEU A 254 3.50 18.52 0.56
C LEU A 254 4.70 18.98 -0.28
N ARG A 255 4.79 20.27 -0.60
CA ARG A 255 5.98 20.87 -1.25
C ARG A 255 7.22 20.70 -0.38
N ILE A 256 7.15 21.01 0.91
CA ILE A 256 8.25 20.80 1.88
C ILE A 256 8.60 19.31 1.97
N CYS A 257 7.60 18.42 2.02
CA CYS A 257 7.83 16.97 2.08
C CYS A 257 8.63 16.48 0.86
N ARG A 258 8.22 16.89 -0.34
CA ARG A 258 8.96 16.60 -1.59
C ARG A 258 10.39 17.12 -1.54
N GLU A 259 10.60 18.32 -1.01
CA GLU A 259 11.91 18.95 -0.86
C GLU A 259 12.80 18.21 0.16
N ALA A 260 12.22 17.75 1.27
CA ALA A 260 12.89 16.93 2.27
C ALA A 260 13.34 15.60 1.64
N VAL A 261 12.46 14.89 0.93
CA VAL A 261 12.80 13.64 0.23
C VAL A 261 13.91 13.84 -0.79
N ALA A 262 13.85 14.92 -1.59
CA ALA A 262 14.89 15.23 -2.58
C ALA A 262 16.28 15.45 -1.94
N ARG A 263 16.33 15.94 -0.70
CA ARG A 263 17.58 16.22 0.04
C ARG A 263 18.13 15.04 0.82
N MET A 264 17.38 13.94 0.96
CA MET A 264 17.88 12.74 1.63
C MET A 264 19.02 12.07 0.86
N HIS A 265 19.14 12.35 -0.44
CA HIS A 265 20.03 11.64 -1.36
C HIS A 265 19.83 10.11 -1.24
N TRP A 266 18.57 9.69 -1.10
CA TRP A 266 18.23 8.28 -0.95
C TRP A 266 18.67 7.50 -2.18
N ASP A 267 19.43 6.42 -1.97
CA ASP A 267 19.78 5.49 -3.04
C ASP A 267 18.59 4.54 -3.27
N PRO A 268 17.85 4.67 -4.39
CA PRO A 268 16.72 3.78 -4.69
C PRO A 268 17.16 2.35 -5.00
N GLY A 269 18.46 2.06 -5.04
CA GLY A 269 19.03 0.80 -5.45
C GLY A 269 19.20 0.71 -6.97
N ALA A 270 19.17 -0.51 -7.51
CA ALA A 270 19.33 -0.72 -8.93
C ALA A 270 18.20 -0.01 -9.73
N PRO A 271 18.52 0.70 -10.82
CA PRO A 271 17.49 1.31 -11.66
C PRO A 271 16.60 0.24 -12.28
N PRO A 272 15.36 0.61 -12.70
CA PRO A 272 14.51 -0.28 -13.48
C PRO A 272 15.26 -0.83 -14.69
N ARG A 273 15.14 -2.14 -14.93
CA ARG A 273 15.70 -2.76 -16.13
C ARG A 273 14.98 -2.24 -17.38
N THR A 274 15.74 -2.04 -18.45
CA THR A 274 15.23 -1.57 -19.75
C THR A 274 15.63 -2.56 -20.84
N GLY A 275 14.88 -2.59 -21.95
CA GLY A 275 15.19 -3.45 -23.10
C GLY A 275 14.82 -4.93 -22.90
N PHE A 276 13.63 -5.19 -22.36
CA PHE A 276 13.04 -6.53 -22.32
C PHE A 276 12.06 -6.72 -23.50
N ASP A 277 11.82 -7.97 -23.88
CA ASP A 277 10.83 -8.32 -24.89
C ASP A 277 9.44 -8.42 -24.25
N GLU A 278 8.44 -7.75 -24.81
CA GLU A 278 7.06 -7.94 -24.39
C GLU A 278 6.62 -9.40 -24.58
N PRO A 279 5.67 -9.93 -23.78
CA PRO A 279 5.09 -11.25 -24.01
C PRO A 279 4.55 -11.39 -25.46
N LEU A 280 4.68 -12.57 -26.06
CA LEU A 280 4.16 -12.84 -27.42
C LEU A 280 2.64 -12.93 -27.48
N TYR A 281 2.00 -13.12 -26.33
CA TYR A 281 0.55 -13.22 -26.17
C TYR A 281 0.08 -12.03 -25.33
N ASP A 282 -1.02 -11.42 -25.74
CA ASP A 282 -1.56 -10.23 -25.08
C ASP A 282 -1.92 -10.57 -23.61
N PRO A 283 -1.38 -9.84 -22.61
CA PRO A 283 -1.73 -10.03 -21.21
C PRO A 283 -3.23 -9.92 -20.92
N ASP A 284 -3.99 -9.14 -21.71
CA ASP A 284 -5.44 -9.03 -21.57
C ASP A 284 -6.18 -10.35 -21.89
N GLU A 285 -5.53 -11.29 -22.59
CA GLU A 285 -6.07 -12.63 -22.82
C GLU A 285 -6.15 -13.46 -21.53
N LEU A 286 -5.46 -13.10 -20.45
CA LEU A 286 -5.54 -13.81 -19.15
C LEU A 286 -6.98 -13.99 -18.68
N ALA A 287 -7.84 -13.01 -18.96
CA ALA A 287 -9.26 -13.07 -18.62
C ALA A 287 -10.00 -14.25 -19.30
N GLY A 288 -9.58 -14.67 -20.49
CA GLY A 288 -10.16 -15.84 -21.18
C GLY A 288 -9.39 -17.14 -20.98
N VAL A 289 -8.13 -17.06 -20.52
CA VAL A 289 -7.27 -18.23 -20.25
C VAL A 289 -7.70 -18.98 -19.01
N VAL A 290 -7.97 -18.26 -17.91
CA VAL A 290 -8.28 -18.86 -16.61
C VAL A 290 -9.78 -19.16 -16.54
N PRO A 291 -10.20 -20.43 -16.37
CA PRO A 291 -11.60 -20.75 -16.15
C PRO A 291 -12.11 -20.13 -14.85
N VAL A 292 -13.32 -19.58 -14.87
CA VAL A 292 -13.97 -19.02 -13.67
C VAL A 292 -14.47 -20.14 -12.75
N ASP A 293 -14.89 -21.29 -13.29
CA ASP A 293 -15.16 -22.48 -12.47
C ASP A 293 -13.83 -23.05 -11.92
N PRO A 294 -13.59 -22.98 -10.60
CA PRO A 294 -12.33 -23.45 -10.01
C PRO A 294 -12.13 -24.96 -10.13
N ARG A 295 -13.16 -25.72 -10.53
CA ARG A 295 -13.07 -27.17 -10.78
C ARG A 295 -12.53 -27.50 -12.17
N GLN A 296 -12.57 -26.54 -13.11
CA GLN A 296 -12.10 -26.76 -14.47
C GLN A 296 -10.57 -26.62 -14.53
N PRO A 297 -9.82 -27.68 -14.91
CA PRO A 297 -8.37 -27.60 -15.01
C PRO A 297 -7.95 -26.76 -16.22
N TYR A 298 -6.80 -26.11 -16.09
CA TYR A 298 -6.09 -25.44 -17.19
C TYR A 298 -4.57 -25.60 -16.99
N ASP A 299 -3.78 -25.30 -18.03
CA ASP A 299 -2.31 -25.33 -17.92
C ASP A 299 -1.80 -23.95 -17.48
N ALA A 300 -1.25 -23.84 -16.28
CA ALA A 300 -0.71 -22.60 -15.72
C ALA A 300 0.41 -21.98 -16.56
N ARG A 301 1.02 -22.76 -17.46
CA ARG A 301 1.95 -22.25 -18.48
C ARG A 301 1.31 -21.22 -19.41
N GLU A 302 0.01 -21.30 -19.65
CA GLU A 302 -0.72 -20.29 -20.43
C GLU A 302 -0.75 -18.92 -19.72
N VAL A 303 -0.73 -18.92 -18.39
CA VAL A 303 -0.59 -17.69 -17.60
C VAL A 303 0.85 -17.19 -17.65
N ILE A 304 1.84 -18.06 -17.41
CA ILE A 304 3.26 -17.70 -17.47
C ILE A 304 3.62 -17.10 -18.85
N ALA A 305 3.10 -17.66 -19.94
CA ALA A 305 3.35 -17.16 -21.29
C ALA A 305 2.88 -15.72 -21.54
N ARG A 306 1.90 -15.23 -20.76
CA ARG A 306 1.36 -13.85 -20.83
C ARG A 306 2.00 -12.91 -19.81
N LEU A 307 2.94 -13.42 -19.01
CA LEU A 307 3.70 -12.65 -18.02
C LEU A 307 5.19 -12.58 -18.35
N ALA A 308 5.76 -13.68 -18.85
CA ALA A 308 7.19 -13.79 -19.12
C ALA A 308 7.61 -13.04 -20.38
N ASP A 309 8.77 -12.39 -20.31
CA ASP A 309 9.37 -11.65 -21.42
C ASP A 309 9.52 -12.56 -22.65
N GLY A 310 9.06 -12.09 -23.81
CA GLY A 310 9.07 -12.87 -25.06
C GLY A 310 8.36 -14.23 -24.99
N SER A 311 7.52 -14.44 -23.96
CA SER A 311 6.95 -15.76 -23.62
C SER A 311 8.02 -16.87 -23.55
N ASP A 312 9.26 -16.53 -23.20
CA ASP A 312 10.40 -17.44 -23.11
C ASP A 312 10.61 -17.87 -21.65
N PHE A 313 10.32 -19.13 -21.37
CA PHE A 313 10.58 -19.73 -20.06
C PHE A 313 11.00 -21.19 -20.19
N LEU A 314 11.91 -21.60 -19.31
CA LEU A 314 12.45 -22.95 -19.29
C LEU A 314 11.78 -23.79 -18.19
N ASP A 315 11.03 -24.80 -18.61
CA ASP A 315 10.43 -25.78 -17.70
C ASP A 315 11.51 -26.55 -16.91
N PHE A 316 11.42 -26.48 -15.59
CA PHE A 316 12.24 -27.28 -14.68
C PHE A 316 11.53 -28.60 -14.38
N LYS A 317 12.17 -29.74 -14.70
CA LYS A 317 11.61 -31.09 -14.48
C LYS A 317 10.16 -31.23 -15.00
N PRO A 318 9.88 -31.03 -16.31
CA PRO A 318 8.52 -31.11 -16.83
C PRO A 318 7.88 -32.49 -16.62
N ASP A 319 8.68 -33.57 -16.68
CA ASP A 319 8.19 -34.96 -16.60
C ASP A 319 8.11 -35.53 -15.17
N TYR A 320 8.42 -34.75 -14.12
CA TYR A 320 8.41 -35.21 -12.72
C TYR A 320 7.56 -34.28 -11.86
N GLY A 321 6.50 -34.81 -11.24
CA GLY A 321 5.52 -34.00 -10.53
C GLY A 321 4.84 -32.96 -11.44
N PRO A 322 4.24 -33.37 -12.59
CA PRO A 322 3.76 -32.44 -13.62
C PRO A 322 2.63 -31.52 -13.15
N MET A 323 1.94 -31.86 -12.06
CA MET A 323 0.90 -31.02 -11.45
C MET A 323 1.46 -29.78 -10.74
N THR A 324 2.77 -29.74 -10.47
CA THR A 324 3.50 -28.59 -9.96
C THR A 324 4.43 -28.07 -11.05
N VAL A 325 4.07 -26.95 -11.66
CA VAL A 325 4.87 -26.28 -12.68
C VAL A 325 5.96 -25.49 -11.98
N CYS A 326 7.20 -25.65 -12.44
CA CYS A 326 8.34 -24.82 -12.04
C CYS A 326 9.03 -24.38 -13.32
N ALA A 327 9.26 -23.08 -13.50
CA ALA A 327 9.89 -22.57 -14.71
C ALA A 327 10.80 -21.37 -14.41
N GLU A 328 11.90 -21.26 -15.14
CA GLU A 328 12.81 -20.10 -15.10
C GLU A 328 12.47 -19.16 -16.26
N GLY A 329 12.35 -17.86 -16.01
CA GLY A 329 12.14 -16.87 -17.06
C GLY A 329 12.51 -15.48 -16.59
N SER A 330 11.99 -14.46 -17.25
CA SER A 330 12.08 -13.08 -16.79
C SER A 330 10.78 -12.33 -16.95
N VAL A 331 10.58 -11.29 -16.13
CA VAL A 331 9.45 -10.35 -16.22
C VAL A 331 10.02 -8.95 -16.16
N MET A 332 9.75 -8.13 -17.17
CA MET A 332 10.31 -6.77 -17.31
C MET A 332 11.84 -6.75 -17.17
N GLY A 333 12.52 -7.78 -17.69
CA GLY A 333 13.96 -7.98 -17.64
C GLY A 333 14.51 -8.52 -16.32
N TYR A 334 13.68 -8.67 -15.28
CA TYR A 334 14.09 -9.27 -14.01
C TYR A 334 14.03 -10.79 -14.12
N PRO A 335 15.12 -11.54 -13.87
CA PRO A 335 15.06 -12.99 -13.82
C PRO A 335 14.15 -13.41 -12.66
N VAL A 336 13.23 -14.35 -12.89
CA VAL A 336 12.28 -14.85 -11.90
C VAL A 336 12.12 -16.36 -11.97
N GLY A 337 11.79 -16.98 -10.83
CA GLY A 337 11.35 -18.37 -10.75
C GLY A 337 9.83 -18.45 -10.63
N PHE A 338 9.16 -19.10 -11.58
CA PHE A 338 7.73 -19.37 -11.50
C PHE A 338 7.49 -20.71 -10.79
N ILE A 339 6.58 -20.72 -9.81
CA ILE A 339 5.98 -21.95 -9.27
C ILE A 339 4.47 -21.81 -9.39
N ALA A 340 3.84 -22.73 -10.11
CA ALA A 340 2.39 -22.69 -10.36
C ALA A 340 1.74 -24.08 -10.25
N ASN A 341 0.43 -24.10 -10.06
CA ASN A 341 -0.34 -25.33 -9.85
C ASN A 341 -1.17 -25.67 -11.10
N ASN A 342 -0.94 -26.86 -11.66
CA ASN A 342 -1.82 -27.48 -12.66
C ASN A 342 -2.84 -28.44 -12.02
N GLY A 343 -2.73 -28.67 -10.70
CA GLY A 343 -3.66 -29.47 -9.91
C GLY A 343 -3.09 -29.79 -8.54
N VAL A 344 -3.47 -30.95 -7.99
CA VAL A 344 -3.14 -31.35 -6.60
C VAL A 344 -1.63 -31.47 -6.41
N LEU A 345 -1.13 -30.90 -5.30
CA LEU A 345 0.25 -31.05 -4.87
C LEU A 345 0.51 -32.47 -4.36
N ASP A 346 1.37 -33.21 -5.04
CA ASP A 346 1.79 -34.56 -4.66
C ASP A 346 3.24 -34.56 -4.11
N ASN A 347 3.72 -35.74 -3.68
CA ASN A 347 5.08 -35.89 -3.15
C ASN A 347 6.15 -35.54 -4.20
N ALA A 348 5.92 -35.91 -5.47
CA ALA A 348 6.86 -35.60 -6.56
C ALA A 348 6.92 -34.09 -6.84
N GLY A 349 5.77 -33.42 -6.92
CA GLY A 349 5.65 -31.97 -7.04
C GLY A 349 6.29 -31.23 -5.87
N SER A 350 6.09 -31.70 -4.64
CA SER A 350 6.74 -31.12 -3.44
C SER A 350 8.27 -31.23 -3.50
N GLY A 351 8.80 -32.40 -3.88
CA GLY A 351 10.24 -32.60 -4.05
C GLY A 351 10.82 -31.79 -5.20
N LYS A 352 10.05 -31.61 -6.29
CA LYS A 352 10.39 -30.73 -7.41
C LYS A 352 10.47 -29.27 -6.99
N ALA A 353 9.43 -28.73 -6.36
CA ALA A 353 9.37 -27.33 -5.92
C ALA A 353 10.47 -27.02 -4.92
N THR A 354 10.74 -27.92 -3.97
CA THR A 354 11.84 -27.75 -2.99
C THR A 354 13.19 -27.61 -3.69
N HIS A 355 13.49 -28.49 -4.64
CA HIS A 355 14.73 -28.40 -5.41
C HIS A 355 14.80 -27.12 -6.26
N PHE A 356 13.67 -26.70 -6.83
CA PHE A 356 13.59 -25.47 -7.61
C PHE A 356 13.86 -24.22 -6.77
N ILE A 357 13.27 -24.14 -5.57
CA ILE A 357 13.50 -23.05 -4.61
C ILE A 357 14.98 -22.99 -4.22
N GLN A 358 15.59 -24.13 -3.87
CA GLN A 358 17.03 -24.18 -3.52
C GLN A 358 17.91 -23.62 -4.65
N ARG A 359 17.56 -23.94 -5.90
CA ARG A 359 18.25 -23.43 -7.07
C ARG A 359 18.04 -21.93 -7.26
N CYS A 360 16.81 -21.43 -7.16
CA CYS A 360 16.51 -19.99 -7.26
C CYS A 360 17.24 -19.20 -6.16
N THR A 361 17.23 -19.68 -4.92
CA THR A 361 17.98 -19.09 -3.80
C THR A 361 19.48 -19.04 -4.07
N MET A 362 20.07 -20.12 -4.59
CA MET A 362 21.50 -20.18 -4.93
C MET A 362 21.87 -19.14 -6.01
N LEU A 363 20.98 -18.88 -6.97
CA LEU A 363 21.19 -17.94 -8.06
C LEU A 363 20.82 -16.48 -7.70
N GLY A 364 20.17 -16.27 -6.55
CA GLY A 364 19.60 -14.96 -6.21
C GLY A 364 18.40 -14.57 -7.08
N THR A 365 17.68 -15.56 -7.60
CA THR A 365 16.46 -15.37 -8.41
C THR A 365 15.25 -15.29 -7.48
N PRO A 366 14.47 -14.18 -7.53
CA PRO A 366 13.19 -14.05 -6.84
C PRO A 366 12.18 -15.16 -7.15
#